data_AF-A0A388JJJ5-F1
#
_entry.id   AF-A0A388JJJ5-F1
#
_cell.length_a   1.000
_cell.length_b   1.000
_cell.length_c   1.000
_cell.angle_alpha   90.00
_cell.angle_beta   90.00
_cell.angle_gamma   90.00
#
_symmetry.space_group_name_H-M   'P 1'
#
loop_
_entity.id
_entity.type
_entity.pdbx_description
1 polymer ?
#
loop_
_entity_poly.entity_id
_entity_poly.type
_entity_poly.pdbx_seq_one_letter_code
_entity_poly.pdbx_strand_id
1 'polypeptide(L)'
;MPSGWNRGPSSEWQVWGKTGQKIYGEKVGVEYPENPLRFAIFCQAALQAPLLLHLAEDTGLSSPYGEDVVFVVNDWHAALVPLYLKSRFQPRGTYANAKVAMCVHNLAYQGQFDESEFEYSTLDLPAEFRPAFQQQIPVVASTGGFLDSVRDGVTGLHLGRFGVKPEGGAEDVIKAVKGLKRAIEVFSTPHFRRMVVAAMSQDLSWKGPARAWEQALLSLSKDARKEGRETTEVFPGEKVEKHIPARGAAKETLPATVSR
;
A
#
# COMPACT_ATOMS: atom_id res chain seq x y z
N MET A 1 -0.53 -30.80 -24.92
CA MET A 1 0.11 -29.88 -25.89
C MET A 1 -1.01 -29.17 -26.64
N PRO A 2 -0.93 -27.85 -26.90
CA PRO A 2 0.25 -27.11 -27.36
C PRO A 2 0.95 -26.40 -26.19
N SER A 3 2.23 -26.60 -25.86
CA SER A 3 3.50 -26.46 -26.61
C SER A 3 3.70 -25.06 -27.19
N GLY A 4 4.31 -24.16 -26.42
CA GLY A 4 4.83 -22.91 -26.95
C GLY A 4 4.99 -21.76 -25.95
N TRP A 5 5.76 -21.94 -24.88
CA TRP A 5 6.41 -20.81 -24.21
C TRP A 5 7.91 -21.04 -24.28
N ASN A 6 8.51 -20.53 -25.37
CA ASN A 6 9.95 -20.47 -25.54
C ASN A 6 10.53 -19.48 -24.54
N ARG A 7 11.59 -19.92 -23.87
CA ARG A 7 12.39 -19.15 -22.92
C ARG A 7 13.11 -18.02 -23.66
N GLY A 8 13.03 -16.80 -23.13
CA GLY A 8 13.99 -15.72 -23.36
C GLY A 8 14.62 -15.31 -22.02
N PRO A 9 15.89 -14.86 -21.99
CA PRO A 9 16.63 -14.68 -20.74
C PRO A 9 16.25 -13.34 -20.09
N SER A 10 15.25 -13.33 -19.20
CA SER A 10 14.93 -12.13 -18.41
C SER A 10 15.48 -12.28 -16.98
N SER A 11 16.78 -12.04 -16.83
CA SER A 11 17.47 -12.00 -15.55
C SER A 11 17.24 -10.71 -14.75
N GLU A 12 16.34 -9.81 -15.16
CA GLU A 12 16.39 -8.44 -14.63
C GLU A 12 15.42 -8.06 -13.51
N TRP A 13 14.40 -8.85 -13.15
CA TRP A 13 13.51 -8.45 -12.04
C TRP A 13 13.01 -9.59 -11.16
N GLN A 14 13.86 -10.58 -10.91
CA GLN A 14 13.58 -11.56 -9.87
C GLN A 14 14.11 -11.04 -8.54
N VAL A 15 13.23 -10.47 -7.72
CA VAL A 15 13.52 -10.23 -6.30
C VAL A 15 13.57 -11.59 -5.61
N TRP A 16 14.71 -12.24 -5.74
CA TRP A 16 15.02 -13.45 -5.00
C TRP A 16 15.30 -13.04 -3.55
N GLY A 17 14.61 -13.66 -2.58
CA GLY A 17 15.15 -13.67 -1.23
C GLY A 17 16.55 -14.29 -1.24
N LYS A 18 17.39 -14.02 -0.23
CA LYS A 18 18.73 -14.64 -0.12
C LYS A 18 18.70 -16.19 -0.20
N THR A 19 17.53 -16.79 -0.01
CA THR A 19 17.25 -18.23 -0.09
C THR A 19 16.84 -18.72 -1.49
N GLY A 20 16.74 -17.86 -2.51
CA GLY A 20 16.24 -18.23 -3.84
C GLY A 20 14.74 -18.49 -3.89
N GLN A 21 14.01 -18.26 -2.79
CA GLN A 21 12.56 -18.27 -2.76
C GLN A 21 12.00 -16.85 -2.94
N LYS A 22 10.81 -16.75 -3.54
CA LYS A 22 10.06 -15.50 -3.57
C LYS A 22 9.51 -15.18 -2.18
N ILE A 23 9.53 -13.91 -1.82
CA ILE A 23 9.30 -13.44 -0.44
C ILE A 23 7.85 -13.65 0.01
N TYR A 24 6.89 -13.41 -0.88
CA TYR A 24 5.45 -13.32 -0.56
C TYR A 24 4.61 -14.49 -1.10
N GLY A 25 5.17 -15.31 -1.99
CA GLY A 25 4.47 -16.45 -2.57
C GLY A 25 5.24 -17.10 -3.72
N GLU A 26 4.98 -18.38 -4.02
CA GLU A 26 5.76 -19.16 -5.01
C GLU A 26 5.67 -18.57 -6.43
N LYS A 27 4.53 -17.95 -6.75
CA LYS A 27 4.23 -17.36 -8.06
C LYS A 27 3.76 -15.92 -7.89
N VAL A 28 3.98 -15.10 -8.92
CA VAL A 28 3.45 -13.73 -8.92
C VAL A 28 1.92 -13.83 -8.93
N GLY A 29 1.26 -13.13 -8.00
CA GLY A 29 -0.19 -13.17 -7.85
C GLY A 29 -0.74 -14.36 -7.05
N VAL A 30 0.12 -15.23 -6.51
CA VAL A 30 -0.28 -16.29 -5.58
C VAL A 30 0.49 -16.09 -4.28
N GLU A 31 -0.21 -15.72 -3.21
CA GLU A 31 0.37 -15.47 -1.89
C GLU A 31 0.51 -16.76 -1.07
N TYR A 32 1.45 -16.78 -0.12
CA TYR A 32 1.52 -17.86 0.86
C TYR A 32 0.38 -17.72 1.89
N PRO A 33 -0.37 -18.80 2.19
CA PRO A 33 -1.42 -18.78 3.22
C PRO A 33 -0.93 -18.34 4.61
N GLU A 34 0.35 -18.54 4.91
CA GLU A 34 0.95 -18.20 6.20
C GLU A 34 1.36 -16.72 6.30
N ASN A 35 1.23 -15.93 5.24
CA ASN A 35 1.61 -14.51 5.24
C ASN A 35 1.01 -13.69 6.40
N PRO A 36 -0.29 -13.82 6.76
CA PRO A 36 -0.85 -13.12 7.92
C PRO A 36 -0.05 -13.37 9.19
N LEU A 37 0.25 -14.64 9.46
CA LEU A 37 1.01 -15.06 10.64
C LEU A 37 2.48 -14.63 10.56
N ARG A 38 3.12 -14.76 9.39
CA ARG A 38 4.52 -14.34 9.17
C ARG A 38 4.70 -12.86 9.48
N PHE A 39 3.80 -12.01 8.96
CA PHE A 39 3.88 -10.57 9.16
C PHE A 39 3.41 -10.14 10.57
N ALA A 40 2.50 -10.89 11.20
CA ALA A 40 2.18 -10.72 12.61
C ALA A 40 3.39 -10.99 13.52
N ILE A 41 4.07 -12.12 13.34
CA ILE A 41 5.28 -12.47 14.09
C ILE A 41 6.38 -11.43 13.83
N PHE A 42 6.57 -11.02 12.56
CA PHE A 42 7.50 -9.97 12.20
C PHE A 42 7.23 -8.66 12.95
N CYS A 43 5.97 -8.19 12.96
CA CYS A 43 5.60 -6.95 13.66
C CYS A 43 5.83 -7.05 15.18
N GLN A 44 5.49 -8.19 15.79
CA GLN A 44 5.71 -8.40 17.22
C GLN A 44 7.22 -8.46 17.55
N ALA A 45 8.02 -9.16 16.74
CA ALA A 45 9.47 -9.20 16.89
C ALA A 45 10.11 -7.82 16.71
N ALA A 46 9.65 -7.03 15.74
CA ALA A 46 10.10 -5.67 15.51
C ALA A 46 9.83 -4.73 16.70
N LEU A 47 8.73 -4.95 17.44
CA LEU A 47 8.43 -4.23 18.68
C LEU A 47 9.26 -4.71 19.87
N GLN A 48 9.82 -5.92 19.85
CA GLN A 48 10.70 -6.40 20.93
C GLN A 48 12.16 -5.98 20.70
N ALA A 49 12.56 -5.82 19.45
CA ALA A 49 13.94 -5.55 19.08
C ALA A 49 14.54 -4.32 19.79
N PRO A 50 13.87 -3.15 19.87
CA PRO A 50 14.44 -1.98 20.56
C PRO A 50 14.63 -2.17 22.07
N LEU A 51 13.85 -3.07 22.69
CA LEU A 51 13.92 -3.35 24.12
C LEU A 51 15.03 -4.34 24.47
N LEU A 52 15.28 -5.32 23.60
CA LEU A 52 16.10 -6.50 23.91
C LEU A 52 17.47 -6.50 23.23
N LEU A 53 17.58 -5.92 22.04
CA LEU A 53 18.81 -6.03 21.25
C LEU A 53 19.80 -4.93 21.66
N HIS A 54 20.95 -5.38 22.14
CA HIS A 54 22.13 -4.54 22.29
C HIS A 54 22.84 -4.47 20.93
N LEU A 55 22.68 -3.36 20.23
CA LEU A 55 23.38 -3.10 18.96
C LEU A 55 24.75 -2.52 19.29
N ALA A 56 25.72 -3.42 19.47
CA ALA A 56 27.05 -3.14 20.03
C ALA A 56 27.96 -2.23 19.17
N GLU A 57 28.80 -1.49 19.91
CA GLU A 57 30.02 -0.71 19.61
C GLU A 57 29.99 0.36 18.50
N ASP A 58 29.56 0.06 17.27
CA ASP A 58 29.71 0.99 16.14
C ASP A 58 28.71 2.16 16.17
N THR A 59 27.67 2.05 16.99
CA THR A 59 26.64 3.09 17.18
C THR A 59 26.89 3.97 18.41
N GLY A 60 27.83 3.59 19.28
CA GLY A 60 28.08 4.26 20.56
C GLY A 60 27.01 4.04 21.65
N LEU A 61 26.00 3.18 21.41
CA LEU A 61 24.95 2.87 22.38
C LEU A 61 25.42 1.79 23.37
N SER A 62 25.47 2.13 24.65
CA SER A 62 25.82 1.20 25.75
C SER A 62 24.63 0.39 26.28
N SER A 63 23.43 0.64 25.75
CA SER A 63 22.15 0.06 26.15
C SER A 63 21.29 -0.24 24.91
N PRO A 64 20.20 -1.01 25.04
CA PRO A 64 19.24 -1.18 23.95
C PRO A 64 18.69 0.17 23.47
N TYR A 65 18.09 0.18 22.28
CA TYR A 65 17.49 1.39 21.69
C TYR A 65 16.47 2.08 22.61
N GLY A 66 15.77 1.30 23.44
CA GLY A 66 14.85 1.81 24.44
C GLY A 66 13.44 2.07 23.90
N GLU A 67 12.71 2.94 24.61
CA GLU A 67 11.26 3.09 24.46
C GLU A 67 10.82 4.41 23.81
N ASP A 68 11.66 5.43 23.85
CA ASP A 68 11.38 6.74 23.24
C ASP A 68 11.73 6.73 21.75
N VAL A 69 10.96 5.98 20.97
CA VAL A 69 11.22 5.70 19.56
C VAL A 69 10.04 6.07 18.66
N VAL A 70 10.35 6.40 17.40
CA VAL A 70 9.34 6.53 16.34
C VAL A 70 9.48 5.36 15.38
N PHE A 71 8.43 4.56 15.26
CA PHE A 71 8.37 3.47 14.29
C PHE A 71 7.90 4.00 12.94
N VAL A 72 8.71 3.82 11.91
CA VAL A 72 8.31 4.06 10.52
C VAL A 72 7.94 2.72 9.90
N VAL A 73 6.64 2.50 9.65
CA VAL A 73 6.09 1.23 9.19
C VAL A 73 5.77 1.31 7.70
N ASN A 74 6.25 0.34 6.93
CA ASN A 74 6.21 0.38 5.48
C ASN A 74 5.18 -0.62 4.95
N ASP A 75 4.14 -0.10 4.29
CA ASP A 75 3.01 -0.83 3.72
C ASP A 75 2.31 -1.80 4.70
N TRP A 76 1.44 -2.66 4.16
CA TRP A 76 0.63 -3.59 4.91
C TRP A 76 1.46 -4.59 5.74
N HIS A 77 2.65 -4.96 5.27
CA HIS A 77 3.55 -5.93 5.94
C HIS A 77 3.92 -5.52 7.37
N ALA A 78 4.00 -4.22 7.65
CA ALA A 78 4.31 -3.67 8.97
C ALA A 78 3.12 -2.95 9.63
N ALA A 79 1.93 -2.99 9.01
CA ALA A 79 0.77 -2.22 9.44
C ALA A 79 0.17 -2.71 10.78
N LEU A 80 0.59 -3.86 11.30
CA LEU A 80 0.15 -4.37 12.60
C LEU A 80 0.91 -3.78 13.80
N VAL A 81 2.08 -3.18 13.58
CA VAL A 81 2.87 -2.51 14.63
C VAL A 81 2.03 -1.52 15.46
N PRO A 82 1.27 -0.56 14.87
CA PRO A 82 0.46 0.37 15.67
C PRO A 82 -0.65 -0.32 16.48
N LEU A 83 -1.20 -1.45 16.00
CA LEU A 83 -2.23 -2.22 16.71
C LEU A 83 -1.63 -2.91 17.94
N TYR A 84 -0.51 -3.61 17.78
CA TYR A 84 0.18 -4.24 18.91
C TYR A 84 0.71 -3.23 19.91
N LEU A 85 1.28 -2.12 19.43
CA LEU A 85 1.78 -1.03 20.28
C LEU A 85 0.68 -0.53 21.23
N LYS A 86 -0.52 -0.23 20.68
CA LYS A 86 -1.66 0.28 21.45
C LYS A 86 -2.35 -0.74 22.34
N SER A 87 -2.46 -1.99 21.90
CA SER A 87 -3.20 -3.01 22.66
C SER A 87 -2.37 -3.74 23.70
N ARG A 88 -1.05 -3.88 23.49
CA ARG A 88 -0.21 -4.76 24.33
C ARG A 88 0.87 -4.03 25.11
N PHE A 89 1.53 -3.05 24.50
CA PHE A 89 2.69 -2.40 25.11
C PHE A 89 2.28 -1.16 25.92
N GLN A 90 1.60 -0.20 25.30
CA GLN A 90 1.22 1.06 25.95
C GLN A 90 0.35 0.88 27.21
N PRO A 91 -0.62 -0.04 27.28
CA PRO A 91 -1.40 -0.28 28.50
C PRO A 91 -0.58 -0.80 29.68
N ARG A 92 0.61 -1.36 29.42
CA ARG A 92 1.55 -1.86 30.44
C ARG A 92 2.62 -0.83 30.83
N GLY A 93 2.54 0.38 30.28
CA GLY A 93 3.51 1.45 30.49
C GLY A 93 4.74 1.39 29.58
N THR A 94 4.88 0.35 28.76
CA THR A 94 5.97 0.24 27.78
C THR A 94 5.67 1.06 26.53
N TYR A 95 6.67 1.73 25.96
CA TYR A 95 6.53 2.58 24.77
C TYR A 95 5.53 3.74 24.96
N ALA A 96 5.48 4.31 26.17
CA ALA A 96 4.51 5.35 26.52
C ALA A 96 4.56 6.57 25.57
N ASN A 97 5.77 6.99 25.17
CA ASN A 97 5.95 8.13 24.28
C ASN A 97 6.06 7.75 22.80
N ALA A 98 6.21 6.46 22.48
CA ALA A 98 6.46 6.01 21.13
C ALA A 98 5.34 6.40 20.18
N LYS A 99 5.73 6.75 18.94
CA LYS A 99 4.80 7.11 17.85
C LYS A 99 5.02 6.20 16.65
N VAL A 100 4.01 6.11 15.80
CA VAL A 100 4.08 5.33 14.55
C VAL A 100 3.74 6.24 13.38
N ALA A 101 4.59 6.23 12.36
CA ALA A 101 4.35 6.84 11.06
C ALA A 101 4.23 5.73 10.01
N MET A 102 3.14 5.73 9.23
CA MET A 102 2.93 4.74 8.17
C MET A 102 3.32 5.31 6.81
N CYS A 103 4.19 4.60 6.12
CA CYS A 103 4.64 4.89 4.76
C CYS A 103 3.96 3.92 3.80
N VAL A 104 3.10 4.45 2.93
CA VAL A 104 2.41 3.68 1.90
C VAL A 104 3.13 3.89 0.57
N HIS A 105 3.76 2.83 0.05
CA HIS A 105 4.43 2.85 -1.25
C HIS A 105 3.50 2.41 -2.36
N ASN A 106 2.51 1.58 -2.06
CA ASN A 106 1.55 1.12 -3.05
C ASN A 106 0.17 0.82 -2.46
N LEU A 107 -0.81 1.60 -2.90
CA LEU A 107 -2.20 1.51 -2.44
C LEU A 107 -2.93 0.23 -2.90
N ALA A 108 -2.41 -0.44 -3.94
CA ALA A 108 -2.99 -1.69 -4.46
C ALA A 108 -2.81 -2.88 -3.50
N TYR A 109 -1.79 -2.85 -2.62
CA TYR A 109 -1.48 -3.95 -1.72
C TYR A 109 -1.83 -3.59 -0.28
N GLN A 110 -2.98 -4.07 0.18
CA GLN A 110 -3.54 -3.71 1.49
C GLN A 110 -3.42 -4.82 2.55
N GLY A 111 -2.90 -6.00 2.19
CA GLY A 111 -2.88 -7.16 3.10
C GLY A 111 -4.28 -7.66 3.41
N GLN A 112 -5.14 -7.76 2.39
CA GLN A 112 -6.48 -8.30 2.53
C GLN A 112 -6.40 -9.83 2.50
N PHE A 113 -6.84 -10.45 3.58
CA PHE A 113 -6.87 -11.90 3.73
C PHE A 113 -8.29 -12.35 3.99
N ASP A 114 -8.70 -13.43 3.31
CA ASP A 114 -10.00 -14.04 3.56
C ASP A 114 -9.97 -14.72 4.94
N GLU A 115 -10.96 -14.46 5.78
CA GLU A 115 -11.05 -15.12 7.10
C GLU A 115 -11.29 -16.64 6.99
N SER A 116 -11.66 -17.14 5.81
CA SER A 116 -11.69 -18.58 5.52
C SER A 116 -10.29 -19.17 5.27
N GLU A 117 -9.31 -18.34 4.93
CA GLU A 117 -7.93 -18.75 4.64
C GLU A 117 -7.00 -18.59 5.85
N PHE A 118 -7.38 -17.79 6.85
CA PHE A 118 -6.61 -17.64 8.08
C PHE A 118 -7.50 -17.43 9.32
N GLU A 119 -7.10 -18.02 10.45
CA GLU A 119 -7.81 -17.85 11.71
C GLU A 119 -7.34 -16.58 12.43
N TYR A 120 -8.23 -15.59 12.59
CA TYR A 120 -7.92 -14.30 13.24
C TYR A 120 -7.28 -14.44 14.63
N SER A 121 -7.66 -15.46 15.40
CA SER A 121 -7.15 -15.73 16.75
C SER A 121 -5.62 -15.91 16.76
N THR A 122 -5.03 -16.36 15.65
CA THR A 122 -3.58 -16.57 15.50
C THR A 122 -2.78 -15.27 15.49
N LEU A 123 -3.44 -14.13 15.24
CA LEU A 123 -2.79 -12.82 15.26
C LEU A 123 -2.60 -12.27 16.68
N ASP A 124 -3.20 -12.89 17.71
CA ASP A 124 -3.03 -12.44 19.10
C ASP A 124 -3.38 -10.93 19.28
N LEU A 125 -4.44 -10.51 18.59
CA LEU A 125 -5.00 -9.16 18.62
C LEU A 125 -6.41 -9.18 19.22
N PRO A 126 -6.81 -8.12 19.96
CA PRO A 126 -8.17 -7.96 20.43
C PRO A 126 -9.19 -7.99 19.29
N ALA A 127 -10.33 -8.67 19.48
CA ALA A 127 -11.37 -8.83 18.47
C ALA A 127 -11.94 -7.50 17.93
N GLU A 128 -11.83 -6.41 18.72
CA GLU A 128 -12.22 -5.06 18.30
C GLU A 128 -11.43 -4.54 17.09
N PHE A 129 -10.24 -5.09 16.81
CA PHE A 129 -9.45 -4.73 15.63
C PHE A 129 -9.74 -5.59 14.41
N ARG A 130 -10.61 -6.60 14.52
CA ARG A 130 -11.01 -7.44 13.37
C ARG A 130 -11.53 -6.64 12.17
N PRO A 131 -12.32 -5.55 12.34
CA PRO A 131 -12.73 -4.71 11.22
C PRO A 131 -11.57 -4.01 10.49
N ALA A 132 -10.40 -3.84 11.12
CA ALA A 132 -9.24 -3.24 10.47
C ALA A 132 -8.63 -4.13 9.37
N PHE A 133 -8.92 -5.43 9.38
CA PHE A 133 -8.51 -6.38 8.34
C PHE A 133 -9.50 -6.42 7.18
N GLN A 134 -10.60 -5.70 7.31
CA GLN A 134 -11.57 -5.52 6.24
C GLN A 134 -11.19 -4.28 5.41
N GLN A 135 -11.46 -4.38 4.11
CA GLN A 135 -11.54 -3.33 3.11
C GLN A 135 -11.52 -1.88 3.66
N GLN A 136 -10.38 -1.18 3.48
CA GLN A 136 -10.19 0.21 3.90
C GLN A 136 -10.20 1.16 2.70
N ILE A 137 -10.66 2.40 2.91
CA ILE A 137 -10.50 3.49 1.93
C ILE A 137 -9.36 4.41 2.36
N PRO A 138 -8.54 4.90 1.43
CA PRO A 138 -7.47 5.81 1.75
C PRO A 138 -8.02 7.21 2.07
N VAL A 139 -7.49 7.82 3.14
CA VAL A 139 -7.69 9.23 3.47
C VAL A 139 -6.34 9.92 3.31
N VAL A 140 -6.19 10.77 2.28
CA VAL A 140 -4.88 11.22 1.78
C VAL A 140 -4.75 12.73 1.75
N ALA A 141 -3.55 13.23 2.01
CA ALA A 141 -3.19 14.58 1.57
C ALA A 141 -3.16 14.63 0.03
N SER A 142 -3.53 15.77 -0.55
CA SER A 142 -3.59 15.93 -2.01
C SER A 142 -2.20 16.24 -2.57
N THR A 143 -1.34 15.21 -2.62
CA THR A 143 0.06 15.33 -3.00
C THR A 143 0.52 14.19 -3.89
N GLY A 144 1.37 14.51 -4.87
CA GLY A 144 2.01 13.53 -5.76
C GLY A 144 1.03 12.54 -6.39
N GLY A 145 1.43 11.27 -6.43
CA GLY A 145 0.64 10.19 -7.03
C GLY A 145 -0.71 9.90 -6.33
N PHE A 146 -0.96 10.45 -5.13
CA PHE A 146 -2.27 10.34 -4.49
C PHE A 146 -3.33 11.18 -5.20
N LEU A 147 -2.93 12.31 -5.82
CA LEU A 147 -3.83 13.10 -6.66
C LEU A 147 -4.30 12.32 -7.88
N ASP A 148 -3.45 11.42 -8.38
CA ASP A 148 -3.73 10.62 -9.58
C ASP A 148 -4.46 9.31 -9.24
N SER A 149 -4.19 8.74 -8.07
CA SER A 149 -4.67 7.40 -7.67
C SER A 149 -5.99 7.43 -6.89
N VAL A 150 -6.27 8.52 -6.17
CA VAL A 150 -7.46 8.67 -5.33
C VAL A 150 -8.40 9.67 -5.96
N ARG A 151 -9.66 9.26 -6.13
CA ARG A 151 -10.77 10.10 -6.58
C ARG A 151 -11.63 10.42 -5.37
N ASP A 152 -11.64 11.68 -4.96
CA ASP A 152 -12.32 12.13 -3.75
C ASP A 152 -13.81 11.71 -3.72
N GLY A 153 -14.23 11.02 -2.66
CA GLY A 153 -15.58 10.47 -2.49
C GLY A 153 -15.91 9.27 -3.40
N VAL A 154 -15.00 8.84 -4.27
CA VAL A 154 -15.24 7.72 -5.20
C VAL A 154 -14.34 6.53 -4.90
N THR A 155 -13.04 6.76 -4.67
CA THR A 155 -12.08 5.71 -4.34
C THR A 155 -11.25 6.01 -3.09
N GLY A 156 -11.55 7.10 -2.41
CA GLY A 156 -10.96 7.53 -1.14
C GLY A 156 -11.35 8.96 -0.81
N LEU A 157 -10.71 9.56 0.19
CA LEU A 157 -11.02 10.91 0.65
C LEU A 157 -9.76 11.78 0.65
N HIS A 158 -9.86 12.95 0.04
CA HIS A 158 -8.81 13.96 0.06
C HIS A 158 -8.99 14.90 1.25
N LEU A 159 -7.89 15.15 1.96
CA LEU A 159 -7.76 16.17 3.00
C LEU A 159 -7.47 17.57 2.42
N GLY A 160 -7.17 17.65 1.13
CA GLY A 160 -6.62 18.85 0.49
C GLY A 160 -5.09 18.88 0.52
N ARG A 161 -4.50 19.91 -0.11
CA ARG A 161 -3.03 20.07 -0.17
C ARG A 161 -2.53 20.68 1.13
N PHE A 162 -1.52 20.04 1.73
CA PHE A 162 -0.86 20.56 2.92
C PHE A 162 0.22 21.57 2.54
N GLY A 163 0.51 22.49 3.44
CA GLY A 163 1.63 23.42 3.29
C GLY A 163 2.97 22.68 3.30
N VAL A 164 4.00 23.34 2.76
CA VAL A 164 5.37 22.80 2.68
C VAL A 164 6.19 23.12 3.94
N LYS A 165 5.56 23.73 4.95
CA LYS A 165 6.24 24.18 6.17
C LYS A 165 6.49 22.99 7.10
N PRO A 166 7.74 22.79 7.59
CA PRO A 166 8.12 21.66 8.45
C PRO A 166 7.28 21.55 9.73
N GLU A 167 6.95 22.68 10.33
CA GLU A 167 6.18 22.79 11.57
C GLU A 167 4.66 22.53 11.39
N GLY A 168 4.18 22.48 10.15
CA GLY A 168 2.76 22.41 9.83
C GLY A 168 2.01 23.71 10.14
N GLY A 169 1.06 24.08 9.28
CA GLY A 169 0.18 25.23 9.53
C GLY A 169 -1.02 24.83 10.38
N ALA A 170 -1.54 25.72 11.22
CA ALA A 170 -2.84 25.55 11.88
C ALA A 170 -3.96 25.20 10.86
N GLU A 171 -3.86 25.74 9.65
CA GLU A 171 -4.74 25.42 8.53
C GLU A 171 -4.69 23.94 8.11
N ASP A 172 -3.51 23.33 8.10
CA ASP A 172 -3.35 21.91 7.71
C ASP A 172 -3.91 20.97 8.78
N VAL A 173 -3.77 21.34 10.06
CA VAL A 173 -4.45 20.66 11.17
C VAL A 173 -5.97 20.74 11.00
N ILE A 174 -6.51 21.91 10.65
CA ILE A 174 -7.95 22.08 10.41
C ILE A 174 -8.42 21.22 9.22
N LYS A 175 -7.63 21.16 8.13
CA LYS A 175 -7.92 20.29 6.98
C LYS A 175 -7.95 18.81 7.38
N ALA A 176 -6.95 18.35 8.13
CA ALA A 176 -6.89 16.98 8.63
C ALA A 176 -8.11 16.64 9.50
N VAL A 177 -8.45 17.50 10.47
CA VAL A 177 -9.62 17.31 11.34
C VAL A 177 -10.92 17.26 10.54
N LYS A 178 -11.12 18.15 9.56
CA LYS A 178 -12.31 18.15 8.71
C LYS A 178 -12.42 16.88 7.87
N GLY A 179 -11.32 16.45 7.26
CA GLY A 179 -11.33 15.23 6.45
C GLY A 179 -11.52 13.96 7.28
N LEU A 180 -10.97 13.91 8.51
CA LEU A 180 -11.24 12.81 9.44
C LEU A 180 -12.71 12.77 9.87
N LYS A 181 -13.34 13.91 10.15
CA LYS A 181 -14.78 13.96 10.45
C LYS A 181 -15.61 13.40 9.29
N ARG A 182 -15.30 13.81 8.06
CA ARG A 182 -15.94 13.29 6.84
C ARG A 182 -15.70 11.78 6.66
N ALA A 183 -14.51 11.30 6.98
CA ALA A 183 -14.21 9.86 6.95
C ALA A 183 -15.06 9.09 7.96
N ILE A 184 -15.21 9.61 9.18
CA ILE A 184 -16.05 9.02 10.23
C ILE A 184 -17.53 9.00 9.80
N GLU A 185 -18.04 10.09 9.21
CA GLU A 185 -19.43 10.17 8.72
C GLU A 185 -19.73 9.15 7.62
N VAL A 186 -18.75 8.89 6.75
CA VAL A 186 -18.89 7.92 5.65
C VAL A 186 -18.65 6.49 6.13
N PHE A 187 -17.84 6.29 7.17
CA PHE A 187 -17.48 4.97 7.68
C PHE A 187 -18.71 4.11 8.02
N SER A 188 -18.67 2.82 7.69
CA SER A 188 -19.78 1.87 7.88
C SER A 188 -21.08 2.19 7.12
N THR A 189 -21.09 3.13 6.17
CA THR A 189 -22.26 3.42 5.32
C THR A 189 -22.27 2.58 4.02
N PRO A 190 -23.40 2.47 3.29
CA PRO A 190 -23.41 1.93 1.93
C PRO A 190 -22.49 2.68 0.97
N HIS A 191 -22.27 3.98 1.19
CA HIS A 191 -21.36 4.78 0.38
C HIS A 191 -19.90 4.33 0.58
N PHE A 192 -19.48 4.08 1.82
CA PHE A 192 -18.16 3.51 2.12
C PHE A 192 -17.92 2.20 1.37
N ARG A 193 -18.89 1.28 1.40
CA ARG A 193 -18.77 -0.01 0.68
C ARG A 193 -18.60 0.18 -0.82
N ARG A 194 -19.38 1.08 -1.45
CA ARG A 194 -19.20 1.42 -2.87
C ARG A 194 -17.83 2.02 -3.14
N MET A 195 -17.34 2.86 -2.24
CA MET A 195 -16.03 3.50 -2.36
C MET A 195 -14.90 2.48 -2.32
N VAL A 196 -14.97 1.48 -1.43
CA VAL A 196 -13.97 0.41 -1.40
C VAL A 196 -14.01 -0.41 -2.69
N VAL A 197 -15.19 -0.85 -3.13
CA VAL A 197 -15.31 -1.63 -4.38
C VAL A 197 -14.73 -0.84 -5.56
N ALA A 198 -15.06 0.45 -5.67
CA ALA A 198 -14.53 1.31 -6.71
C ALA A 198 -13.00 1.45 -6.61
N ALA A 199 -12.45 1.61 -5.40
CA ALA A 199 -11.00 1.68 -5.19
C ALA A 199 -10.29 0.38 -5.59
N MET A 200 -10.82 -0.76 -5.16
CA MET A 200 -10.28 -2.09 -5.46
C MET A 200 -10.39 -2.48 -6.93
N SER A 201 -11.34 -1.90 -7.65
CA SER A 201 -11.49 -2.12 -9.10
C SER A 201 -10.51 -1.33 -9.97
N GLN A 202 -9.70 -0.43 -9.38
CA GLN A 202 -8.74 0.38 -10.14
C GLN A 202 -7.49 -0.44 -10.48
N ASP A 203 -7.04 -0.34 -11.73
CA ASP A 203 -5.69 -0.78 -12.10
C ASP A 203 -4.68 0.30 -11.67
N LEU A 204 -4.07 0.09 -10.50
CA LEU A 204 -2.96 0.89 -10.00
C LEU A 204 -1.61 0.17 -10.19
N SER A 205 -1.54 -0.74 -11.17
CA SER A 205 -0.29 -1.43 -11.48
C SER A 205 0.71 -0.51 -12.19
N TRP A 206 1.99 -0.87 -12.07
CA TRP A 206 3.08 -0.14 -12.72
C TRP A 206 3.09 -0.29 -14.25
N LYS A 207 2.23 -1.12 -14.86
CA LYS A 207 2.28 -1.40 -16.30
C LYS A 207 2.11 -0.15 -17.16
N GLY A 208 1.15 0.72 -16.81
CA GLY A 208 0.92 1.98 -17.50
C GLY A 208 2.11 2.94 -17.37
N PRO A 209 2.49 3.32 -16.14
CA PRO A 209 3.65 4.18 -15.90
C PRO A 209 4.96 3.65 -16.49
N ALA A 210 5.25 2.36 -16.35
CA ALA A 210 6.46 1.74 -16.92
C ALA A 210 6.51 1.89 -18.44
N ARG A 211 5.37 1.74 -19.12
CA ARG A 211 5.28 1.93 -20.57
C ARG A 211 5.46 3.39 -20.98
N ALA A 212 4.96 4.34 -20.20
CA ALA A 212 5.18 5.76 -20.45
C ALA A 212 6.68 6.12 -20.30
N TRP A 213 7.34 5.57 -19.27
CA TRP A 213 8.79 5.70 -19.10
C TRP A 213 9.58 5.07 -20.24
N GLU A 214 9.21 3.85 -20.66
CA GLU A 214 9.81 3.19 -21.83
C GLU A 214 9.68 4.09 -23.08
N GLN A 215 8.49 4.63 -23.36
CA GLN A 215 8.28 5.53 -24.50
C GLN A 215 9.13 6.80 -24.42
N ALA A 216 9.22 7.42 -23.24
CA ALA A 216 10.04 8.62 -23.03
C ALA A 216 11.54 8.33 -23.21
N LEU A 217 12.03 7.21 -22.68
CA LEU A 217 13.41 6.76 -22.88
C LEU A 217 13.70 6.43 -24.35
N LEU A 218 12.74 5.82 -25.05
CA LEU A 218 12.85 5.54 -26.47
C LEU A 218 12.80 6.80 -27.35
N SER A 219 12.08 7.86 -26.95
CA SER A 219 12.15 9.14 -27.68
C SER A 219 13.49 9.81 -27.50
N LEU A 220 14.04 9.79 -26.27
CA LEU A 220 15.37 10.33 -26.00
C LEU A 220 16.46 9.52 -26.72
N SER A 221 16.30 8.21 -26.86
CA SER A 221 17.24 7.37 -27.62
C SER A 221 17.16 7.61 -29.12
N LYS A 222 16.00 7.94 -29.69
CA LYS A 222 15.87 8.37 -31.09
C LYS A 222 16.56 9.70 -31.34
N ASP A 223 16.48 10.63 -30.39
CA ASP A 223 17.20 11.91 -30.46
C ASP A 223 18.71 11.71 -30.28
N ALA A 224 19.14 10.82 -29.38
CA ALA A 224 20.55 10.42 -29.23
C ALA A 224 21.11 9.68 -30.46
N ARG A 225 20.30 8.86 -31.14
CA ARG A 225 20.64 8.21 -32.42
C ARG A 225 20.80 9.23 -33.56
N LYS A 226 20.00 10.30 -33.59
CA LYS A 226 20.21 11.44 -34.51
C LYS A 226 21.54 12.17 -34.25
N GLU A 227 22.02 12.17 -33.01
CA GLU A 227 23.31 12.74 -32.60
C GLU A 227 24.49 11.74 -32.68
N GLY A 228 24.28 10.54 -33.23
CA GLY A 228 25.35 9.57 -33.48
C GLY A 228 25.86 8.79 -32.25
N ARG A 229 25.09 8.75 -31.14
CA ARG A 229 25.43 7.94 -29.95
C ARG A 229 24.59 6.65 -29.94
N GLU A 230 25.15 5.53 -30.40
CA GLU A 230 24.48 4.22 -30.39
C GLU A 230 24.49 3.56 -29.01
N THR A 231 23.34 3.01 -28.59
CA THR A 231 23.28 1.90 -27.63
C THR A 231 22.28 0.86 -28.16
N THR A 232 22.65 -0.42 -28.02
CA THR A 232 21.95 -1.60 -28.52
C THR A 232 20.65 -1.87 -27.74
N GLU A 233 19.60 -2.30 -28.47
CA GLU A 233 18.22 -2.51 -27.98
C GLU A 233 18.12 -3.55 -26.85
N VAL A 234 17.21 -3.34 -25.89
CA VAL A 234 17.11 -4.18 -24.67
C VAL A 234 15.87 -5.10 -24.63
N PHE A 235 14.74 -4.82 -25.32
CA PHE A 235 13.58 -5.74 -25.25
C PHE A 235 12.73 -5.83 -26.54
N PRO A 236 12.40 -7.05 -27.02
CA PRO A 236 11.53 -7.25 -28.18
C PRO A 236 10.05 -7.07 -27.81
N GLY A 237 9.33 -6.27 -28.61
CA GLY A 237 7.97 -5.82 -28.35
C GLY A 237 6.89 -6.90 -28.49
N GLU A 238 6.03 -6.98 -27.47
CA GLU A 238 4.70 -7.61 -27.57
C GLU A 238 3.62 -6.53 -27.73
N LYS A 239 2.69 -6.73 -28.66
CA LYS A 239 1.58 -5.82 -28.92
C LYS A 239 0.55 -5.95 -27.80
N VAL A 240 0.35 -4.86 -27.05
CA VAL A 240 -0.79 -4.73 -26.14
C VAL A 240 -2.08 -4.68 -26.95
N GLU A 241 -2.95 -5.67 -26.74
CA GLU A 241 -4.34 -5.60 -27.22
C GLU A 241 -4.99 -4.32 -26.67
N LYS A 242 -5.59 -3.53 -27.56
CA LYS A 242 -6.37 -2.37 -27.17
C LYS A 242 -7.54 -2.86 -26.32
N HIS A 243 -7.47 -2.70 -25.00
CA HIS A 243 -8.63 -2.92 -24.16
C HIS A 243 -9.66 -1.83 -24.50
N ILE A 244 -10.70 -2.24 -25.20
CA ILE A 244 -11.88 -1.44 -25.50
C ILE A 244 -12.50 -1.06 -24.14
N PRO A 245 -12.74 0.22 -23.83
CA PRO A 245 -13.49 0.56 -22.62
C PRO A 245 -14.85 -0.12 -22.74
N ALA A 246 -15.25 -0.87 -21.71
CA ALA A 246 -16.54 -1.55 -21.68
C ALA A 246 -17.65 -0.53 -21.99
N ARG A 247 -18.16 -0.57 -23.22
CA ARG A 247 -19.44 0.01 -23.59
C ARG A 247 -20.49 -0.81 -22.83
N GLY A 248 -20.90 -0.27 -21.70
CA GLY A 248 -21.88 -0.90 -20.83
C GLY A 248 -22.31 0.09 -19.75
N ALA A 249 -22.77 1.27 -20.17
CA ALA A 249 -23.64 2.07 -19.33
C ALA A 249 -24.88 1.21 -19.04
N ALA A 250 -24.90 0.56 -17.87
CA ALA A 250 -26.15 0.16 -17.27
C ALA A 250 -26.91 1.46 -17.00
N LYS A 251 -27.82 1.81 -17.92
CA LYS A 251 -28.92 2.73 -17.62
C LYS A 251 -29.79 2.05 -16.58
N GLU A 252 -29.45 2.17 -15.30
CA GLU A 252 -30.45 2.06 -14.27
C GLU A 252 -31.25 3.36 -14.28
N THR A 253 -32.49 3.22 -14.72
CA THR A 253 -33.50 4.26 -14.69
C THR A 253 -33.80 4.58 -13.23
N LEU A 254 -33.60 5.85 -12.85
CA LEU A 254 -34.14 6.41 -11.62
C LEU A 254 -35.68 6.26 -11.67
N PRO A 255 -36.34 5.61 -10.69
CA PRO A 255 -37.79 5.70 -10.62
C PRO A 255 -38.16 7.14 -10.25
N ALA A 256 -39.01 7.72 -11.11
CA ALA A 256 -39.58 9.03 -10.96
C ALA A 256 -40.33 9.16 -9.62
N THR A 257 -40.14 10.31 -8.99
CA THR A 257 -41.08 11.02 -8.11
C THR A 257 -42.35 10.27 -7.72
N VAL A 258 -42.55 10.04 -6.42
CA VAL A 258 -43.89 9.98 -5.83
C VAL A 258 -44.08 11.22 -4.97
N SER A 259 -44.89 12.13 -5.49
CA SER A 259 -45.56 13.17 -4.73
C SER A 259 -46.64 12.56 -3.84
N ARG A 260 -46.55 12.75 -2.53
CA ARG A 260 -47.56 13.35 -1.65
C ARG A 260 -47.12 13.23 -0.20
#